data_AF-A0A524ICE7-F1
#
_entry.id   AF-A0A524ICE7-F1
#
_cell.length_a   1.000
_cell.length_b   1.000
_cell.length_c   1.000
_cell.angle_alpha   90.00
_cell.angle_beta   90.00
_cell.angle_gamma   90.00
#
_symmetry.space_group_name_H-M   'P 1'
#
loop_
_entity.id
_entity.type
_entity.pdbx_description
1 polymer ?
#
loop_
_entity_poly.entity_id
_entity_poly.type
_entity_poly.pdbx_seq_one_letter_code
_entity_poly.pdbx_strand_id
1 'polypeptide(L)' 'MADQAEQLREIMKTRPGTSQAGKTRILSISSGKGGVGKTNLSINLAIAYAQMGKRVIVMDADLGLANVNVVLGIIPKYNL' A
#
# COMPACT_ATOMS: atom_id res chain seq x y z
N MET A 1 -20.13 9.96 38.63
CA MET A 1 -19.20 8.96 39.19
C MET A 1 -18.35 8.51 38.02
N ALA A 2 -17.07 8.87 38.02
CA ALA A 2 -16.10 8.52 36.99
C ALA A 2 -15.95 6.99 36.96
N ASP A 3 -16.22 6.35 35.83
CA ASP A 3 -15.95 4.92 35.67
C ASP A 3 -14.51 4.71 35.14
N GLN A 4 -13.98 3.50 35.34
CA GLN A 4 -12.60 3.16 34.94
C GLN A 4 -12.36 3.31 33.42
N ALA A 5 -13.42 3.42 32.62
CA ALA A 5 -13.34 3.57 31.18
C ALA A 5 -13.45 5.04 30.71
N GLU A 6 -13.60 6.01 31.62
CA GLU A 6 -13.78 7.42 31.28
C GLU A 6 -12.59 7.98 30.48
N GLN A 7 -11.36 7.68 30.89
CA GLN A 7 -10.15 8.06 30.15
C GLN A 7 -10.10 7.45 28.75
N LEU A 8 -10.53 6.19 28.59
CA LEU A 8 -10.58 5.53 27.29
C LEU A 8 -11.60 6.20 26.36
N ARG A 9 -12.76 6.61 26.90
CA ARG A 9 -13.77 7.34 26.13
C ARG A 9 -13.30 8.73 25.73
N GLU A 10 -12.57 9.44 26.59
CA GLU A 10 -11.97 10.73 26.24
C GLU A 10 -10.88 10.58 25.16
N ILE A 11 -10.05 9.52 25.22
CA ILE A 11 -9.11 9.18 24.14
C ILE A 11 -9.85 8.87 22.83
N MET A 12 -10.99 8.17 22.89
CA MET A 12 -11.80 7.88 21.70
C MET A 12 -12.52 9.12 21.13
N LYS A 13 -12.91 10.09 21.96
CA LYS A 13 -13.49 11.37 21.52
C LYS A 13 -12.44 12.32 20.93
N THR A 14 -11.22 12.29 21.48
CA THR A 14 -10.09 13.12 21.02
C THR A 14 -9.32 12.51 19.87
N ARG A 15 -9.53 11.22 19.56
CA ARG A 15 -9.17 10.69 18.24
C ARG A 15 -9.86 11.56 17.22
N PRO A 16 -9.12 12.29 16.36
CA PRO A 16 -9.72 13.01 15.26
C PRO A 16 -10.53 11.98 14.49
N GLY A 17 -11.86 12.07 14.56
CA GLY A 17 -12.74 11.08 13.95
C GLY A 17 -12.36 10.97 12.50
N THR A 18 -11.72 9.85 12.12
CA THR A 18 -11.10 9.54 10.81
C THR A 18 -11.13 10.75 9.88
N SER A 19 -10.33 11.76 10.23
CA SER A 19 -10.49 13.11 9.71
C SER A 19 -9.95 13.15 8.30
N GLN A 20 -10.73 12.61 7.35
CA GLN A 20 -10.49 12.70 5.92
C GLN A 20 -9.00 12.60 5.55
N ALA A 21 -8.25 11.72 6.22
CA ALA A 21 -6.83 11.52 5.99
C ALA A 21 -6.76 11.09 4.53
N GLY A 22 -6.21 11.95 3.67
CA GLY A 22 -6.40 11.88 2.22
C GLY A 22 -6.35 10.43 1.77
N LYS A 23 -7.51 9.87 1.39
CA LYS A 23 -7.69 8.42 1.28
C LYS A 23 -6.69 7.89 0.25
N THR A 24 -5.60 7.28 0.72
CA THR A 24 -4.69 6.52 -0.14
C THR A 24 -5.51 5.41 -0.77
N ARG A 25 -5.64 5.43 -2.09
CA ARG A 25 -6.29 4.35 -2.83
C ARG A 25 -5.34 3.16 -2.89
N ILE A 26 -5.79 2.01 -2.40
CA ILE A 26 -5.04 0.75 -2.43
C ILE A 26 -5.65 -0.14 -3.51
N LEU A 27 -4.81 -0.67 -4.40
CA LEU A 27 -5.18 -1.60 -5.46
C LEU A 27 -4.36 -2.88 -5.29
N SER A 28 -5.04 -3.99 -5.00
CA SER A 28 -4.41 -5.30 -4.88
C SER A 28 -4.61 -6.10 -6.16
N ILE A 29 -3.52 -6.56 -6.77
CA ILE A 29 -3.54 -7.39 -7.98
C ILE A 29 -3.13 -8.81 -7.58
N SER A 30 -4.03 -9.77 -7.78
CA SER A 30 -3.83 -11.18 -7.41
C SER A 30 -4.23 -12.13 -8.54
N SER A 31 -3.75 -13.38 -8.49
CA SER A 31 -4.14 -14.47 -9.39
C SER A 31 -3.65 -15.80 -8.80
N GLY A 32 -4.40 -16.88 -9.08
CA GLY A 32 -4.09 -18.23 -8.64
C GLY A 32 -3.01 -18.96 -9.44
N LYS A 33 -2.44 -18.35 -10.49
CA LYS A 33 -1.41 -18.98 -11.35
C LYS A 33 -0.20 -18.06 -11.56
N GLY A 34 0.99 -18.68 -11.67
CA GLY A 34 2.21 -18.01 -12.11
C GLY A 34 2.14 -17.60 -13.58
N GLY A 35 2.88 -16.55 -13.96
CA GLY A 35 3.04 -16.16 -15.38
C GLY A 35 1.86 -15.44 -16.03
N VAL A 36 0.77 -15.14 -15.32
CA VAL A 36 -0.40 -14.44 -15.93
C VAL A 36 -0.22 -12.94 -16.15
N GLY A 37 0.98 -12.40 -15.86
CA GLY A 37 1.27 -10.98 -16.06
C GLY A 37 0.94 -10.03 -14.90
N LYS A 38 0.69 -10.53 -13.67
CA LYS A 38 0.39 -9.70 -12.48
C LYS A 38 1.38 -8.54 -12.29
N THR A 39 2.67 -8.84 -12.24
CA THR A 39 3.74 -7.87 -12.00
C THR A 39 3.78 -6.81 -13.10
N ASN A 40 3.65 -7.22 -14.37
CA ASN A 40 3.57 -6.29 -15.50
C ASN A 40 2.37 -5.35 -15.39
N LEU A 41 1.18 -5.88 -15.05
CA LEU A 41 -0.01 -5.07 -14.87
C LEU A 41 0.16 -4.06 -13.71
N SER A 42 0.64 -4.52 -12.55
CA SER A 42 0.87 -3.66 -11.38
C SER A 42 1.84 -2.52 -11.68
N ILE A 43 2.95 -2.81 -12.36
CA ILE A 43 3.96 -1.80 -12.72
C ILE A 43 3.40 -0.80 -13.73
N ASN A 44 2.73 -1.26 -14.79
CA ASN A 44 2.18 -0.36 -15.81
C ASN A 44 1.07 0.54 -15.24
N LEU A 45 0.22 0.01 -14.34
CA LEU A 45 -0.75 0.83 -13.60
C LEU A 45 -0.05 1.90 -12.76
N ALA A 46 1.02 1.52 -12.07
CA ALA A 46 1.79 2.47 -11.26
C ALA A 46 2.42 3.58 -12.11
N ILE A 47 3.01 3.23 -13.25
CA ILE A 47 3.58 4.18 -14.21
C ILE A 47 2.49 5.12 -14.74
N ALA A 48 1.34 4.58 -15.16
CA ALA A 48 0.23 5.38 -15.66
C ALA A 48 -0.28 6.39 -14.61
N TYR A 49 -0.44 5.96 -13.36
CA TYR A 49 -0.83 6.86 -12.27
C TYR A 49 0.23 7.92 -11.96
N ALA A 50 1.52 7.54 -12.00
CA ALA A 50 2.61 8.49 -11.83
C ALA A 50 2.64 9.55 -12.94
N GLN A 51 2.42 9.14 -14.20
CA GLN A 51 2.29 10.05 -15.35
C GLN A 51 1.08 11.01 -15.22
N MET A 52 0.01 10.59 -14.52
CA MET A 52 -1.12 11.45 -14.16
C MET A 52 -0.84 12.38 -12.94
N GLY A 53 0.41 12.47 -12.49
CA GLY A 53 0.82 13.32 -11.37
C GLY A 53 0.42 12.77 -9.99
N LYS A 54 0.09 11.48 -9.87
CA LYS A 54 -0.19 10.87 -8.56
C LYS A 54 1.10 10.44 -7.87
N ARG A 55 1.10 10.50 -6.54
CA ARG A 55 2.13 9.84 -5.72
C ARG A 55 1.77 8.36 -5.63
N VAL A 56 2.66 7.49 -6.09
CA VAL A 56 2.42 6.05 -6.20
C VAL A 56 3.49 5.29 -5.42
N ILE A 57 3.07 4.23 -4.74
CA ILE A 57 3.95 3.25 -4.12
C ILE A 57 3.62 1.90 -4.76
N VAL A 58 4.66 1.17 -5.18
CA VAL A 58 4.54 -0.22 -5.63
C VAL A 58 5.07 -1.12 -4.54
N MET A 59 4.30 -2.15 -4.19
CA MET A 59 4.68 -3.16 -3.21
C MET A 59 4.53 -4.53 -3.87
N ASP A 60 5.63 -5.30 -3.88
CA ASP A 60 5.58 -6.71 -4.23
C ASP A 60 5.30 -7.52 -2.96
N ALA A 61 4.14 -8.16 -2.89
CA ALA A 61 3.72 -8.94 -1.73
C ALA A 61 4.10 -10.43 -1.86
N ASP A 62 4.84 -10.80 -2.91
CA ASP A 62 5.40 -12.14 -3.07
C ASP A 62 6.73 -12.24 -2.30
N LEU A 63 6.71 -12.89 -1.14
CA LEU A 63 7.91 -13.08 -0.31
C LEU A 63 8.88 -14.14 -0.87
N GLY A 64 8.45 -14.96 -1.82
CA GLY A 64 9.27 -16.05 -2.37
C GLY A 64 10.01 -15.62 -3.64
N LEU A 65 9.29 -15.00 -4.58
CA LEU A 65 9.78 -14.70 -5.92
C LEU A 65 9.35 -13.29 -6.36
N ALA A 66 9.62 -12.29 -5.52
CA ALA A 66 9.43 -10.89 -5.89
C ALA A 66 10.18 -10.54 -7.19
N ASN A 67 9.52 -9.84 -8.10
CA ASN A 67 10.03 -9.56 -9.45
C ASN A 67 9.97 -8.07 -9.84
N VAL A 68 9.42 -7.20 -9.00
CA VAL A 68 9.28 -5.76 -9.32
C VAL A 68 10.63 -5.10 -9.67
N ASN A 69 11.68 -5.35 -8.87
CA ASN A 69 13.00 -4.77 -9.10
C ASN A 69 13.64 -5.27 -10.40
N VAL A 70 13.45 -6.55 -10.73
CA VAL A 70 13.97 -7.17 -11.96
C VAL A 70 13.31 -6.56 -13.19
N VAL A 71 11.97 -6.45 -13.19
CA VAL A 71 11.21 -5.89 -14.32
C VAL A 71 11.53 -4.40 -14.53
N LEU A 72 11.76 -3.66 -13.44
CA LEU A 72 12.16 -2.25 -13.51
C LEU A 72 13.65 -2.04 -13.80
N GLY A 73 14.47 -3.09 -13.80
CA GLY A 73 15.92 -2.98 -13.98
C GLY A 73 16.62 -2.18 -12.88
N ILE A 74 16.07 -2.20 -11.65
CA ILE A 74 16.60 -1.43 -10.52
C ILE A 74 17.31 -2.35 -9.52
N ILE A 75 18.43 -1.86 -8.98
CA ILE A 75 19.13 -2.51 -7.88
C ILE A 75 18.60 -1.90 -6.58
N PRO A 76 18.00 -2.70 -5.66
CA PRO A 76 17.54 -2.20 -4.39
C PRO A 76 18.70 -1.60 -3.58
N LYS A 77 18.48 -0.41 -3.01
CA LYS A 77 19.47 0.26 -2.15
C LYS A 77 19.61 -0.42 -0.78
N TYR A 78 18.55 -1.07 -0.33
CA TYR A 78 18.45 -1.75 0.97
C TYR A 78 17.89 -3.15 0.75
N ASN A 79 18.34 -4.10 1.56
CA ASN A 79 17.82 -5.46 1.62
C ASN A 79 17.57 -5.85 3.09
N LEU A 80 16.82 -6.93 3.29
CA LEU A 80 16.54 -7.54 4.60
C LEU A 80 17.44 -8.76 4.80
#